data_AF-A0A5E4UN78-F1
#
_entry.id   AF-A0A5E4UN78-F1
#
_cell.length_a   1.000
_cell.length_b   1.000
_cell.length_c   1.000
_cell.angle_alpha   90.00
_cell.angle_beta   90.00
_cell.angle_gamma   90.00
#
_symmetry.space_group_name_H-M   'P 1'
#
loop_
_entity.id
_entity.type
_entity.pdbx_description
1 polymer ?
#
loop_
_entity_poly.entity_id
_entity_poly.type
_entity_poly.pdbx_seq_one_letter_code
_entity_poly.pdbx_strand_id
1 'polypeptide(L)'
;MAEPILDDDLWALIEPLLPPPNPQRFRHPGRKTLDDRAVLTGILFVLQSGIPWEMLPKEMGCGSGMSCWRRLHAWQHAGVWEHLHEVLLAKLRAAERIDWSRVVVDSSSIREVGSKTGPTPTDRGYDHDKYRKPLHAAGIATEIARRGEPHGSGLGKTRWVGERTFAWLHNFRRLRVRFVRLAIVHEAFMKIACCIICWRNLQNSFC
;
A
#
# COMPACT_ATOMS: atom_id res chain seq x y z
N MET A 1 21.96 15.53 -8.25
CA MET A 1 22.07 14.21 -7.58
C MET A 1 20.67 13.63 -7.53
N ALA A 2 20.50 12.31 -7.70
CA ALA A 2 19.16 11.72 -7.61
C ALA A 2 18.58 11.97 -6.21
N GLU A 3 17.29 12.30 -6.12
CA GLU A 3 16.63 12.46 -4.82
C GLU A 3 16.71 11.14 -4.04
N PRO A 4 17.04 11.19 -2.74
CA PRO A 4 17.05 10.00 -1.91
C PRO A 4 15.64 9.40 -1.88
N ILE A 5 15.55 8.10 -2.17
CA ILE A 5 14.27 7.36 -2.18
C ILE A 5 13.60 7.40 -0.79
N LEU A 6 14.42 7.49 0.25
CA LEU A 6 14.01 7.56 1.64
C LEU A 6 14.40 8.90 2.24
N ASP A 7 13.37 9.71 2.45
CA ASP A 7 13.41 10.99 3.13
C ASP A 7 13.85 10.85 4.61
N ASP A 8 14.57 11.86 5.12
CA ASP A 8 15.12 11.87 6.48
C ASP A 8 14.02 11.92 7.55
N ASP A 9 12.97 12.72 7.32
CA ASP A 9 11.86 12.85 8.27
C ASP A 9 11.02 11.57 8.32
N LEU A 10 10.79 10.94 7.17
CA LEU A 10 10.17 9.62 7.13
C LEU A 10 11.03 8.57 7.85
N TRP A 11 12.36 8.60 7.66
CA TRP A 11 13.26 7.70 8.37
C TRP A 11 13.18 7.88 9.89
N ALA A 12 13.14 9.11 10.38
CA ALA A 12 13.02 9.42 11.80
C ALA A 12 11.73 8.85 12.44
N LEU A 13 10.67 8.62 11.65
CA LEU A 13 9.46 7.93 12.12
C LEU A 13 9.60 6.40 12.11
N ILE A 14 10.40 5.84 11.21
CA ILE A 14 10.55 4.39 11.02
C ILE A 14 11.57 3.81 11.99
N GLU A 15 12.73 4.45 12.13
CA GLU A 15 13.85 3.99 12.95
C GLU A 15 13.44 3.52 14.36
N PRO A 16 12.64 4.27 15.16
CA PRO A 16 12.26 3.83 16.50
C PRO A 16 11.27 2.65 16.52
N LEU A 17 10.64 2.33 15.39
CA LEU A 17 9.72 1.19 15.27
C LEU A 17 10.45 -0.10 14.91
N LEU A 18 11.73 -0.02 14.52
CA LEU A 18 12.49 -1.20 14.13
C LEU A 18 12.82 -2.07 15.34
N PRO A 19 12.73 -3.40 15.20
CA PRO A 19 13.15 -4.30 16.26
C PRO A 19 14.65 -4.12 16.54
N PRO A 20 15.10 -4.30 17.79
CA PRO A 20 16.51 -4.18 18.13
C PRO A 20 17.35 -5.16 17.30
N PRO A 21 18.59 -4.80 16.95
CA PRO A 21 19.46 -5.68 16.21
C PRO A 21 19.70 -6.96 17.00
N ASN A 22 19.71 -8.10 16.29
CA ASN A 22 20.04 -9.37 16.92
C ASN A 22 21.43 -9.29 17.56
N PRO A 23 21.61 -9.78 18.80
CA PRO A 23 22.90 -9.76 19.47
C PRO A 23 23.93 -10.53 18.64
N GLN A 24 25.06 -9.89 18.35
CA GLN A 24 26.16 -10.55 17.66
C GLN A 24 26.87 -11.50 18.63
N ARG A 25 27.19 -12.70 18.14
CA ARG A 25 27.99 -13.66 18.91
C ARG A 25 29.36 -13.06 19.17
N PHE A 26 29.81 -13.09 20.43
CA PHE A 26 31.14 -12.60 20.79
C PHE A 26 32.25 -13.35 20.03
N ARG A 27 32.12 -14.68 19.90
CA ARG A 27 33.06 -15.51 19.15
C ARG A 27 32.46 -15.88 17.79
N HIS A 28 33.22 -15.64 16.72
CA HIS A 28 32.79 -15.78 15.33
C HIS A 28 31.50 -14.98 15.03
N PRO A 29 31.56 -13.64 15.08
CA PRO A 29 30.39 -12.77 14.96
C PRO A 29 29.67 -12.85 13.60
N GLY A 30 30.24 -13.58 12.63
CA GLY A 30 29.67 -13.71 11.30
C GLY A 30 29.77 -12.41 10.51
N ARG A 31 28.92 -12.27 9.49
CA ARG A 31 28.87 -11.07 8.66
C ARG A 31 28.25 -9.91 9.44
N LYS A 32 28.89 -8.73 9.41
CA LYS A 32 28.32 -7.49 9.98
C LYS A 32 26.89 -7.27 9.48
N THR A 33 26.02 -6.86 10.38
CA THR A 33 24.65 -6.45 10.05
C THR A 33 24.69 -5.28 9.07
N LEU A 34 23.84 -5.35 8.06
CA LEU A 34 23.65 -4.23 7.14
C LEU A 34 22.92 -3.11 7.87
N ASP A 35 23.28 -1.88 7.52
CA ASP A 35 22.58 -0.67 7.94
C ASP A 35 21.10 -0.73 7.54
N ASP A 36 20.22 -0.43 8.50
CA ASP A 36 18.79 -0.61 8.36
C ASP A 36 18.21 0.37 7.35
N ARG A 37 18.75 1.60 7.32
CA ARG A 37 18.35 2.62 6.35
C ARG A 37 18.74 2.22 4.92
N ALA A 38 19.94 1.69 4.73
CA ALA A 38 20.38 1.16 3.44
C ALA A 38 19.50 -0.02 3.00
N VAL A 39 19.14 -0.93 3.90
CA VAL A 39 18.24 -2.06 3.60
C VAL A 39 16.84 -1.57 3.21
N LEU A 40 16.28 -0.60 3.94
CA LEU A 40 14.99 0.00 3.60
C LEU A 40 15.03 0.67 2.22
N THR A 41 16.10 1.41 1.92
CA THR A 41 16.30 2.02 0.60
C THR A 41 16.23 0.95 -0.51
N GLY A 42 16.84 -0.22 -0.31
CA GLY A 42 16.76 -1.33 -1.25
C GLY A 42 15.35 -1.92 -1.39
N ILE A 43 14.62 -2.07 -0.29
CA ILE A 43 13.21 -2.51 -0.29
C ILE A 43 12.34 -1.53 -1.09
N LEU A 44 12.50 -0.23 -0.84
CA LEU A 44 11.75 0.82 -1.54
C LEU A 44 12.07 0.86 -3.03
N PHE A 45 13.33 0.66 -3.40
CA PHE A 45 13.73 0.55 -4.80
C PHE A 45 13.04 -0.61 -5.51
N VAL A 46 12.98 -1.79 -4.87
CA VAL A 46 12.26 -2.96 -5.42
C VAL A 46 10.75 -2.70 -5.51
N LEU A 47 10.16 -2.05 -4.50
CA LEU A 47 8.75 -1.65 -4.51
C LEU A 47 8.43 -0.72 -5.69
N GLN A 48 9.27 0.30 -5.91
CA GLN A 48 9.08 1.31 -6.95
C GLN A 48 9.35 0.76 -8.36
N SER A 49 10.45 0.05 -8.56
CA SER A 49 10.91 -0.43 -9.87
C SER A 49 10.24 -1.73 -10.31
N GLY A 50 9.81 -2.57 -9.36
CA GLY A 50 9.20 -3.87 -9.62
C GLY A 50 10.18 -5.00 -9.91
N ILE A 51 11.48 -4.74 -9.90
CA ILE A 51 12.52 -5.71 -10.29
C ILE A 51 12.53 -6.96 -9.37
N PRO A 52 13.04 -8.11 -9.86
CA PRO A 52 13.37 -9.25 -9.01
C PRO A 52 14.39 -8.87 -7.94
N TRP A 53 14.36 -9.54 -6.78
CA TRP A 53 15.29 -9.26 -5.68
C TRP A 53 16.75 -9.50 -6.08
N GLU A 54 16.98 -10.51 -6.91
CA GLU A 54 18.28 -10.92 -7.44
C GLU A 54 18.91 -9.84 -8.34
N MET A 55 18.08 -8.96 -8.90
CA MET A 55 18.47 -7.87 -9.79
C MET A 55 18.71 -6.55 -9.06
N LEU A 56 18.62 -6.51 -7.72
CA LEU A 56 18.90 -5.29 -6.96
C LEU A 56 20.36 -4.84 -7.19
N PRO A 57 20.60 -3.61 -7.70
CA PRO A 57 21.95 -3.15 -8.02
C PRO A 57 22.86 -3.11 -6.79
N LYS A 58 24.06 -3.66 -6.93
CA LYS A 58 25.03 -3.74 -5.82
C LYS A 58 25.67 -2.38 -5.53
N GLU A 59 25.77 -1.48 -6.51
CA GLU A 59 26.32 -0.14 -6.32
C GLU A 59 25.52 0.73 -5.35
N MET A 60 24.26 0.39 -5.07
CA MET A 60 23.41 1.15 -4.13
C MET A 60 23.81 0.97 -2.65
N GLY A 61 24.70 0.03 -2.32
CA GLY A 61 25.12 -0.21 -0.93
C GLY A 61 24.05 -0.83 -0.02
N CYS A 62 22.86 -1.17 -0.55
CA CYS A 62 21.74 -1.76 0.19
C CYS A 62 21.94 -3.25 0.58
N GLY A 63 23.10 -3.83 0.27
CA GLY A 63 23.35 -5.27 0.36
C GLY A 63 22.72 -6.05 -0.79
N SER A 64 22.55 -7.37 -0.61
CA SER A 64 21.87 -8.19 -1.63
C SER A 64 20.36 -8.08 -1.48
N GLY A 65 19.61 -8.28 -2.58
CA GLY A 65 18.15 -8.27 -2.49
C GLY A 65 17.59 -9.36 -1.58
N MET A 66 18.28 -10.49 -1.40
CA MET A 66 17.88 -11.49 -0.41
C MET A 66 18.03 -11.00 1.03
N SER A 67 19.00 -10.14 1.33
CA SER A 67 19.09 -9.49 2.64
C SER A 67 17.92 -8.52 2.86
N CYS A 68 17.56 -7.74 1.83
CA CYS A 68 16.40 -6.86 1.85
C CYS A 68 15.09 -7.65 2.05
N TRP A 69 14.92 -8.75 1.32
CA TRP A 69 13.76 -9.62 1.45
C TRP A 69 13.63 -10.23 2.85
N ARG A 70 14.73 -10.75 3.42
CA ARG A 70 14.72 -11.29 4.81
C ARG A 70 14.35 -10.21 5.81
N ARG A 71 14.85 -8.98 5.62
CA ARG A 71 14.55 -7.88 6.52
C ARG A 71 13.11 -7.41 6.40
N LEU A 72 12.58 -7.27 5.18
CA LEU A 72 11.18 -6.97 4.92
C LEU A 72 10.27 -7.99 5.63
N HIS A 73 10.59 -9.27 5.50
CA HIS A 73 9.84 -10.34 6.16
C HIS A 73 9.90 -10.23 7.68
N ALA A 74 11.09 -10.00 8.26
CA ALA A 74 11.26 -9.84 9.71
C ALA A 74 10.50 -8.61 10.24
N TRP A 75 10.59 -7.47 9.57
CA TRP A 75 9.90 -6.24 9.95
C TRP A 75 8.39 -6.34 9.82
N GLN A 76 7.89 -7.06 8.81
CA GLN A 76 6.46 -7.37 8.70
C GLN A 76 5.98 -8.26 9.86
N HIS A 77 6.75 -9.29 10.25
CA HIS A 77 6.40 -10.11 11.43
C HIS A 77 6.45 -9.32 12.74
N ALA A 78 7.36 -8.35 12.85
CA ALA A 78 7.46 -7.47 14.00
C ALA A 78 6.37 -6.37 14.02
N GLY A 79 5.53 -6.27 12.99
CA GLY A 79 4.46 -5.28 12.91
C GLY A 79 4.92 -3.86 12.56
N VAL A 80 6.14 -3.68 12.03
CA VAL A 80 6.74 -2.35 11.81
C VAL A 80 5.84 -1.46 10.94
N TRP A 81 5.27 -2.04 9.88
CA TRP A 81 4.50 -1.29 8.89
C TRP A 81 3.10 -0.94 9.36
N GLU A 82 2.51 -1.79 10.20
CA GLU A 82 1.25 -1.56 10.90
C GLU A 82 1.38 -0.36 11.84
N HIS A 83 2.38 -0.38 12.72
CA HIS A 83 2.64 0.74 13.64
C HIS A 83 2.97 2.04 12.88
N LEU A 84 3.76 1.97 11.80
CA LEU A 84 4.05 3.14 10.98
C LEU A 84 2.77 3.71 10.35
N HIS A 85 1.90 2.85 9.84
CA HIS A 85 0.63 3.27 9.25
C HIS A 85 -0.26 3.95 10.30
N GLU A 86 -0.35 3.40 11.51
CA GLU A 86 -1.08 4.02 12.63
C GLU A 86 -0.54 5.41 13.00
N VAL A 87 0.79 5.56 13.08
CA VAL A 87 1.44 6.86 13.34
C VAL A 87 1.08 7.88 12.25
N LEU A 88 1.12 7.47 10.98
CA LEU A 88 0.80 8.35 9.86
C LEU A 88 -0.69 8.71 9.81
N LEU A 89 -1.58 7.76 10.10
CA LEU A 89 -3.02 8.02 10.21
C LEU A 89 -3.33 8.97 11.37
N ALA A 90 -2.66 8.82 12.52
CA ALA A 90 -2.80 9.75 13.64
C ALA A 90 -2.36 11.18 13.26
N LYS A 91 -1.24 11.32 12.54
CA LYS A 91 -0.78 12.61 12.00
C LYS A 91 -1.77 13.20 11.00
N LEU A 92 -2.31 12.40 10.08
CA LEU A 92 -3.32 12.85 9.11
C LEU A 92 -4.61 13.30 9.80
N ARG A 93 -5.03 12.58 10.85
CA ARG A 93 -6.18 12.96 11.67
C ARG A 93 -5.95 14.30 12.37
N ALA A 94 -4.78 14.48 13.00
CA ALA A 94 -4.43 15.72 13.67
C ALA A 94 -4.35 16.92 12.70
N ALA A 95 -4.00 16.66 11.44
CA ALA A 95 -3.97 17.66 10.38
C ALA A 95 -5.33 17.86 9.67
N GLU A 96 -6.41 17.20 10.12
CA GLU A 96 -7.75 17.25 9.51
C GLU A 96 -7.80 16.84 8.03
N ARG A 97 -6.94 15.91 7.62
CA ARG A 97 -6.78 15.48 6.21
C ARG A 97 -7.50 14.19 5.85
N ILE A 98 -8.24 13.62 6.79
CA ILE A 98 -9.01 12.39 6.57
C ILE A 98 -10.45 12.77 6.27
N ASP A 99 -10.91 12.42 5.08
CA ASP A 99 -12.33 12.52 4.72
C ASP A 99 -13.10 11.34 5.34
N TRP A 100 -13.78 11.60 6.45
CA TRP A 100 -14.62 10.62 7.15
C TRP A 100 -16.01 10.46 6.53
N SER A 101 -16.40 11.31 5.58
CA SER A 101 -17.71 11.22 4.94
C SER A 101 -17.83 10.02 4.00
N ARG A 102 -16.70 9.40 3.64
CA ARG A 102 -16.62 8.32 2.64
C ARG A 102 -15.63 7.25 3.08
N VAL A 103 -16.05 5.99 2.93
CA VAL A 103 -15.18 4.82 3.08
C VAL A 103 -15.34 3.96 1.84
N VAL A 104 -14.23 3.61 1.19
CA VAL A 104 -14.22 2.69 0.06
C VAL A 104 -13.68 1.35 0.56
N VAL A 105 -14.49 0.31 0.47
CA VAL A 105 -14.13 -1.06 0.88
C VAL A 105 -14.16 -1.93 -0.36
N ASP A 106 -13.03 -2.60 -0.66
CA ASP A 106 -12.99 -3.59 -1.72
C ASP A 106 -13.46 -4.96 -1.22
N SER A 107 -14.39 -5.55 -1.97
CA SER A 107 -15.07 -6.82 -1.65
C SER A 107 -14.13 -8.04 -1.62
N SER A 108 -12.91 -7.92 -2.16
CA SER A 108 -11.89 -8.96 -2.02
C SER A 108 -11.34 -9.10 -0.59
N SER A 109 -11.55 -8.07 0.25
CA SER A 109 -10.94 -7.95 1.58
C SER A 109 -11.92 -8.20 2.73
N ILE A 110 -13.20 -7.87 2.55
CA ILE A 110 -14.26 -8.03 3.56
C ILE A 110 -15.54 -8.45 2.84
N ARG A 111 -16.18 -9.53 3.30
CA ARG A 111 -17.47 -9.97 2.78
C ARG A 111 -18.61 -9.35 3.60
N GLU A 112 -18.82 -8.04 3.44
CA GLU A 112 -19.97 -7.35 4.02
C GLU A 112 -21.08 -7.23 2.95
N VAL A 113 -22.26 -7.75 3.25
CA VAL A 113 -23.41 -7.78 2.34
C VAL A 113 -24.64 -7.37 3.14
N GLY A 114 -25.29 -6.25 2.83
CA GLY A 114 -26.56 -5.89 3.50
C GLY A 114 -26.94 -4.41 3.51
N SER A 115 -27.91 -4.05 4.34
CA SER A 115 -28.46 -2.69 4.46
C SER A 115 -27.48 -1.64 5.01
N LYS A 116 -26.32 -2.07 5.54
CA LYS A 116 -25.25 -1.17 6.03
C LYS A 116 -24.28 -0.74 4.93
N THR A 117 -24.30 -1.42 3.78
CA THR A 117 -23.53 -0.99 2.60
C THR A 117 -24.30 0.09 1.85
N GLY A 118 -23.64 1.22 1.60
CA GLY A 118 -24.16 2.27 0.71
C GLY A 118 -24.29 1.78 -0.73
N PRO A 119 -24.75 2.66 -1.66
CA PRO A 119 -24.86 2.31 -3.06
C PRO A 119 -23.55 1.75 -3.61
N THR A 120 -23.62 0.70 -4.44
CA THR A 120 -22.42 0.14 -5.09
C THR A 120 -22.21 0.81 -6.45
N PRO A 121 -21.25 1.75 -6.60
CA PRO A 121 -20.96 2.36 -7.88
C PRO A 121 -20.12 1.42 -8.74
N THR A 122 -20.73 0.79 -9.75
CA THR A 122 -20.00 -0.11 -10.67
C THR A 122 -20.04 0.38 -12.11
N ASP A 123 -19.11 -0.12 -12.92
CA ASP A 123 -19.04 0.25 -14.33
C ASP A 123 -20.23 -0.26 -15.17
N ARG A 124 -20.37 0.33 -16.36
CA ARG A 124 -21.34 -0.03 -17.41
C ARG A 124 -21.20 -1.47 -17.95
N GLY A 125 -20.05 -2.10 -17.73
CA GLY A 125 -19.85 -3.52 -18.00
C GLY A 125 -20.81 -4.39 -17.20
N TYR A 126 -21.13 -3.96 -15.97
CA TYR A 126 -22.05 -4.63 -15.04
C TYR A 126 -23.53 -4.27 -15.23
N ASP A 127 -23.92 -3.51 -16.26
CA ASP A 127 -25.33 -3.19 -16.51
C ASP A 127 -26.10 -4.40 -17.08
N HIS A 128 -26.36 -5.37 -16.21
CA HIS A 128 -27.12 -6.58 -16.47
C HIS A 128 -27.87 -7.02 -15.20
N ASP A 129 -29.07 -7.57 -15.38
CA ASP A 129 -29.91 -8.07 -14.28
C ASP A 129 -29.21 -9.12 -13.41
N LYS A 130 -28.30 -9.91 -14.00
CA LYS A 130 -27.53 -10.92 -13.27
C LYS A 130 -26.71 -10.33 -12.12
N TYR A 131 -26.31 -9.06 -12.21
CA TYR A 131 -25.59 -8.35 -11.14
C TYR A 131 -26.54 -7.58 -10.23
N ARG A 132 -27.62 -7.01 -10.76
CA ARG A 132 -28.60 -6.24 -9.97
C ARG A 132 -29.43 -7.12 -9.03
N LYS A 133 -29.93 -8.26 -9.52
CA LYS A 133 -30.85 -9.13 -8.75
C LYS A 133 -30.25 -9.61 -7.42
N PRO A 134 -29.00 -10.13 -7.36
CA PRO A 134 -28.39 -10.52 -6.09
C PRO A 134 -28.20 -9.35 -5.13
N LEU A 135 -27.81 -8.17 -5.64
CA LEU A 135 -27.62 -6.96 -4.82
C LEU A 135 -28.93 -6.47 -4.21
N HIS A 136 -30.02 -6.42 -5.01
CA HIS A 136 -31.35 -6.07 -4.51
C HIS A 136 -31.88 -7.09 -3.52
N ALA A 137 -31.68 -8.39 -3.76
CA ALA A 137 -32.03 -9.45 -2.80
C ALA A 137 -31.28 -9.33 -1.47
N ALA A 138 -30.05 -8.80 -1.51
CA ALA A 138 -29.25 -8.45 -0.34
C ALA A 138 -29.62 -7.10 0.30
N GLY A 139 -30.61 -6.36 -0.24
CA GLY A 139 -30.98 -5.03 0.25
C GLY A 139 -29.95 -3.94 -0.05
N ILE A 140 -29.09 -4.14 -1.05
CA ILE A 140 -28.03 -3.20 -1.45
C ILE A 140 -28.53 -2.34 -2.61
N ALA A 141 -28.44 -1.02 -2.47
CA ALA A 141 -28.75 -0.08 -3.54
C ALA A 141 -27.73 -0.19 -4.69
N THR A 142 -28.22 -0.22 -5.94
CA THR A 142 -27.36 -0.41 -7.13
C THR A 142 -27.15 0.90 -7.89
N GLU A 143 -25.92 1.39 -7.92
CA GLU A 143 -25.49 2.57 -8.67
C GLU A 143 -24.66 2.14 -9.89
N ILE A 144 -25.28 1.35 -10.78
CA ILE A 144 -24.61 0.83 -11.99
C ILE A 144 -24.92 1.73 -13.18
N ALA A 145 -23.87 2.26 -13.82
CA ALA A 145 -24.00 3.08 -15.02
C ALA A 145 -24.71 2.31 -16.14
N ARG A 146 -25.70 2.92 -16.80
CA ARG A 146 -26.46 2.26 -17.87
C ARG A 146 -25.68 2.20 -19.18
N ARG A 147 -25.86 1.12 -19.95
CA ARG A 147 -25.39 1.03 -21.34
C ARG A 147 -26.26 1.89 -22.24
N GLY A 148 -25.64 2.57 -23.22
CA GLY A 148 -26.34 3.43 -24.17
C GLY A 148 -26.53 4.87 -23.71
N GLU A 149 -26.31 5.17 -22.43
CA GLU A 149 -26.28 6.56 -21.95
C GLU A 149 -24.97 7.28 -22.38
N PRO A 150 -25.03 8.60 -22.64
CA PRO A 150 -23.84 9.40 -22.95
C PRO A 150 -22.79 9.31 -21.84
N HIS A 151 -21.50 9.41 -22.21
CA HIS A 151 -20.43 9.52 -21.22
C HIS A 151 -20.62 10.79 -20.37
N GLY A 152 -20.63 10.64 -19.05
CA GLY A 152 -20.75 11.74 -18.10
C GLY A 152 -20.03 11.43 -16.79
N SER A 153 -19.66 12.48 -16.04
CA SER A 153 -18.90 12.34 -14.79
C SER A 153 -19.72 11.81 -13.60
N GLY A 154 -21.03 11.61 -13.74
CA GLY A 154 -21.99 11.30 -12.67
C GLY A 154 -21.49 10.29 -11.63
N LEU A 155 -21.51 9.00 -11.97
CA LEU A 155 -20.94 7.92 -11.12
C LEU A 155 -19.40 7.94 -11.10
N GLY A 156 -18.77 8.57 -12.10
CA GLY A 156 -17.32 8.76 -12.15
C GLY A 156 -16.79 9.51 -10.94
N LYS A 157 -17.48 10.53 -10.41
CA LYS A 157 -17.04 11.30 -9.24
C LYS A 157 -16.95 10.46 -7.96
N THR A 158 -17.87 9.50 -7.79
CA THR A 158 -17.89 8.61 -6.63
C THR A 158 -16.88 7.48 -6.81
N ARG A 159 -16.85 6.86 -8.00
CA ARG A 159 -15.95 5.75 -8.32
C ARG A 159 -14.48 6.16 -8.40
N TRP A 160 -14.21 7.39 -8.85
CA TRP A 160 -12.86 7.93 -9.03
C TRP A 160 -12.05 7.93 -7.74
N VAL A 161 -12.69 8.02 -6.56
CA VAL A 161 -11.95 7.92 -5.29
C VAL A 161 -11.26 6.56 -5.17
N GLY A 162 -11.97 5.47 -5.45
CA GLY A 162 -11.40 4.12 -5.45
C GLY A 162 -10.40 3.92 -6.58
N GLU A 163 -10.75 4.31 -7.80
CA GLU A 163 -9.84 4.20 -8.97
C GLU A 163 -8.54 4.97 -8.76
N ARG A 164 -8.61 6.19 -8.21
CA ARG A 164 -7.44 7.00 -7.87
C ARG A 164 -6.58 6.34 -6.81
N THR A 165 -7.18 5.77 -5.76
CA THR A 165 -6.44 5.02 -4.74
C THR A 165 -5.68 3.85 -5.37
N PHE A 166 -6.34 3.06 -6.23
CA PHE A 166 -5.67 1.99 -6.96
C PHE A 166 -4.59 2.52 -7.91
N ALA A 167 -4.80 3.66 -8.56
CA ALA A 167 -3.79 4.29 -9.41
C ALA A 167 -2.53 4.69 -8.59
N TRP A 168 -2.70 5.24 -7.39
CA TRP A 168 -1.58 5.53 -6.48
C TRP A 168 -0.82 4.27 -6.08
N LEU A 169 -1.51 3.17 -5.80
CA LEU A 169 -0.87 1.88 -5.51
C LEU A 169 -0.16 1.29 -6.74
N HIS A 170 -0.73 1.43 -7.93
CA HIS A 170 -0.16 0.96 -9.19
C HIS A 170 1.04 1.79 -9.70
N ASN A 171 1.32 2.95 -9.09
CA ASN A 171 2.57 3.68 -9.28
C ASN A 171 3.76 2.91 -8.69
N PHE A 172 3.53 2.05 -7.69
CA PHE A 172 4.53 1.09 -7.23
C PHE A 172 4.49 -0.13 -8.14
N ARG A 173 5.46 -0.24 -9.06
CA ARG A 173 5.45 -1.28 -10.10
C ARG A 173 5.39 -2.70 -9.54
N ARG A 174 5.93 -2.92 -8.33
CA ARG A 174 5.88 -4.22 -7.64
C ARG A 174 4.46 -4.66 -7.23
N LEU A 175 3.53 -3.71 -7.08
CA LEU A 175 2.13 -3.98 -6.71
C LEU A 175 1.20 -4.11 -7.92
N ARG A 176 1.61 -3.67 -9.12
CA ARG A 176 0.77 -3.71 -10.33
C ARG A 176 0.41 -5.14 -10.75
N VAL A 177 1.36 -6.06 -10.64
CA VAL A 177 1.15 -7.48 -10.92
C VAL A 177 1.75 -8.27 -9.76
N ARG A 178 0.94 -9.14 -9.15
CA ARG A 178 1.39 -9.94 -8.00
C ARG A 178 2.26 -11.11 -8.47
N PHE A 179 3.57 -10.87 -8.57
CA PHE A 179 4.57 -11.93 -8.72
C PHE A 179 5.04 -12.52 -7.39
N VAL A 180 4.73 -11.87 -6.27
CA VAL A 180 5.11 -12.32 -4.93
C VAL A 180 4.19 -13.45 -4.48
N ARG A 181 4.78 -14.65 -4.28
CA ARG A 181 4.05 -15.86 -3.85
C ARG A 181 3.57 -15.77 -2.40
N LEU A 182 4.41 -15.26 -1.50
CA LEU A 182 4.12 -15.17 -0.08
C LEU A 182 3.18 -14.00 0.24
N ALA A 183 2.02 -14.29 0.83
CA ALA A 183 1.04 -13.27 1.21
C ALA A 183 1.64 -12.21 2.13
N ILE A 184 2.41 -12.63 3.15
CA ILE A 184 3.06 -11.73 4.11
C ILE A 184 3.98 -10.68 3.45
N VAL A 185 4.73 -11.08 2.41
CA VAL A 185 5.64 -10.16 1.71
C VAL A 185 4.83 -9.19 0.84
N HIS A 186 3.74 -9.65 0.24
CA HIS A 186 2.84 -8.79 -0.54
C HIS A 186 2.11 -7.79 0.36
N GLU A 187 1.63 -8.24 1.52
CA GLU A 187 1.02 -7.40 2.54
C GLU A 187 1.99 -6.32 3.04
N ALA A 188 3.24 -6.68 3.30
CA ALA A 188 4.27 -5.72 3.67
C ALA A 188 4.46 -4.63 2.62
N PHE A 189 4.57 -5.01 1.34
CA PHE A 189 4.65 -4.03 0.25
C PHE A 189 3.41 -3.14 0.17
N MET A 190 2.22 -3.69 0.39
CA MET A 190 0.98 -2.92 0.41
C MET A 190 0.98 -1.90 1.56
N LYS A 191 1.35 -2.32 2.77
CA LYS A 191 1.43 -1.44 3.96
C LYS A 191 2.47 -0.34 3.78
N ILE A 192 3.65 -0.66 3.24
CA ILE A 192 4.68 0.32 2.91
C ILE A 192 4.14 1.34 1.89
N ALA A 193 3.49 0.88 0.82
CA ALA A 193 2.90 1.77 -0.18
C ALA A 193 1.85 2.71 0.42
N CYS A 194 0.95 2.19 1.28
CA CYS A 194 -0.02 2.99 2.02
C CYS A 194 0.66 4.04 2.92
N CYS A 195 1.74 3.65 3.63
CA CYS A 195 2.52 4.58 4.45
C CYS A 195 3.13 5.70 3.59
N ILE A 196 3.73 5.38 2.44
CA ILE A 196 4.32 6.39 1.55
C ILE A 196 3.25 7.34 1.00
N ILE A 197 2.07 6.81 0.65
CA ILE A 197 0.92 7.63 0.21
C ILE A 197 0.47 8.56 1.34
N CYS A 198 0.32 8.06 2.57
CA CYS A 198 -0.04 8.89 3.73
C CYS A 198 1.02 9.96 4.01
N TRP A 199 2.30 9.61 3.90
CA TRP A 199 3.41 10.54 4.08
C TRP A 199 3.41 11.65 3.02
N ARG A 200 3.30 11.30 1.74
CA ARG A 200 3.18 12.27 0.64
C ARG A 200 1.96 13.17 0.79
N ASN A 201 0.87 12.63 1.34
CA ASN A 201 -0.29 13.43 1.70
C ASN A 201 0.14 14.52 2.67
N LEU A 202 0.68 14.16 3.84
CA LEU A 202 1.15 15.11 4.86
C LEU A 202 2.08 16.19 4.30
N GLN A 203 3.00 15.82 3.40
CA GLN A 203 3.96 16.74 2.78
C GLN A 203 3.39 17.61 1.65
N ASN A 204 2.10 17.47 1.30
CA ASN A 204 1.49 18.12 0.14
C ASN A 204 2.18 17.82 -1.20
N SER A 205 2.87 16.68 -1.29
CA SER A 205 3.70 16.32 -2.45
C SER A 205 2.98 15.43 -3.46
N PHE A 206 1.64 15.39 -3.45
CA PHE A 206 0.88 14.77 -4.53
C PHE A 206 0.81 15.74 -5.71
N CYS A 207 1.82 15.67 -6.58
CA CYS A 207 1.79 16.22 -7.92
C CYS A 207 1.52 15.10 -8.93
#